data_AF-R2XUB4-F1
#
_entry.id   AF-R2XUB4-F1
#
_cell.length_a   1.000
_cell.length_b   1.000
_cell.length_c   1.000
_cell.angle_alpha   90.00
_cell.angle_beta   90.00
_cell.angle_gamma   90.00
#
_symmetry.space_group_name_H-M   'P 1'
#
loop_
_entity.id
_entity.type
_entity.pdbx_description
1 polymer ?
#
loop_
_entity_poly.entity_id
_entity_poly.type
_entity_poly.pdbx_seq_one_letter_code
_entity_poly.pdbx_strand_id
1 'polypeptide(L)' 'MINEAFSCFFDASGQKVDNGINKNIVGITLEDIRKIPQVMTIVDDLRRMRIAKIAIEINLINILVTIDKIAQALLDATGE' A
#
# COMPACT_ATOMS: atom_id res chain seq x y z
N MET A 1 -2.20 3.22 -13.70
CA MET A 1 -3.09 3.73 -12.61
C MET A 1 -2.19 4.19 -11.47
N ILE A 2 -2.47 5.35 -10.87
CA ILE A 2 -1.68 5.91 -9.77
C ILE A 2 -2.43 5.65 -8.46
N ASN A 3 -1.73 5.18 -7.43
CA ASN A 3 -2.25 4.97 -6.08
C ASN A 3 -1.47 5.84 -5.07
N GLU A 4 -2.05 6.05 -3.89
CA GLU A 4 -1.44 6.83 -2.80
C GLU A 4 -1.37 6.00 -1.51
N ALA A 5 -0.20 5.99 -0.87
CA ALA A 5 0.01 5.44 0.48
C ALA A 5 1.19 6.16 1.14
N PHE A 6 1.10 6.41 2.45
CA PHE A 6 2.11 7.18 3.19
C PHE A 6 2.40 8.55 2.54
N SER A 7 1.35 9.18 1.99
CA SER A 7 1.41 10.42 1.20
C SER A 7 2.26 10.35 -0.07
N CYS A 8 2.78 9.17 -0.44
CA CYS A 8 3.58 8.95 -1.63
C CYS A 8 2.72 8.34 -2.75
N PHE A 9 2.89 8.85 -3.96
CA PHE A 9 2.20 8.36 -5.16
C PHE A 9 3.05 7.33 -5.92
N PHE A 10 2.46 6.17 -6.20
CA PHE A 10 3.12 5.06 -6.88
C PHE A 10 2.22 4.42 -7.92
N ASP A 11 2.82 3.71 -8.87
CA ASP A 11 2.11 2.94 -9.88
C ASP A 11 1.69 1.55 -9.36
N ALA A 12 1.03 0.75 -10.20
CA ALA A 12 0.59 -0.59 -9.81
C ALA A 12 1.75 -1.56 -9.51
N SER A 13 2.98 -1.27 -9.94
CA SER A 13 4.18 -2.07 -9.62
C SER A 13 4.84 -1.65 -8.30
N GLY A 14 4.30 -0.63 -7.62
CA GLY A 14 4.89 -0.09 -6.41
C GLY A 14 6.08 0.85 -6.68
N GLN A 15 6.30 1.25 -7.92
CA GLN A 15 7.33 2.22 -8.27
C GLN A 15 6.79 3.64 -8.10
N LYS A 16 7.63 4.52 -7.55
CA LYS A 16 7.29 5.94 -7.43
C LYS A 16 7.01 6.54 -8.79
N VAL A 17 5.92 7.30 -8.89
CA VAL A 17 5.64 8.11 -10.08
C VAL A 17 6.50 9.38 -10.01
N ASP A 18 7.25 9.70 -11.06
CA ASP A 18 7.96 10.98 -11.15
C ASP A 18 6.95 12.11 -11.37
N ASN A 19 6.58 12.80 -10.28
CA ASN A 19 5.66 13.93 -10.31
C ASN A 19 6.08 15.02 -9.33
N GLY A 20 5.55 16.23 -9.52
CA GLY A 20 5.86 17.39 -8.67
C GLY A 20 5.40 17.24 -7.22
N ILE A 21 4.42 16.37 -6.94
CA ILE A 21 3.92 16.15 -5.58
C ILE A 21 4.93 15.36 -4.77
N ASN A 22 5.43 14.23 -5.31
CA ASN A 22 6.42 13.38 -4.67
C ASN A 22 7.75 14.11 -4.36
N LYS A 23 8.09 15.16 -5.14
CA LYS A 23 9.28 16.00 -4.92
C LYS A 23 9.15 16.95 -3.72
N ASN A 24 7.94 17.20 -3.27
CA ASN A 24 7.63 18.14 -2.19
C ASN A 24 7.17 17.44 -0.89
N ILE A 25 7.25 16.11 -0.82
CA ILE A 25 6.92 15.36 0.39
C ILE A 25 8.10 15.45 1.36
N VAL A 26 7.83 15.93 2.58
CA VAL A 26 8.73 15.75 3.72
C VAL A 26 8.22 14.53 4.49
N GLY A 27 8.89 13.39 4.34
CA GLY A 27 8.45 12.13 4.93
C GLY A 27 9.37 10.96 4.58
N ILE A 28 9.04 9.77 5.08
CA ILE A 28 9.77 8.54 4.77
C ILE A 28 9.53 8.14 3.32
N THR A 29 10.56 7.66 2.63
CA THR A 29 10.43 7.18 1.25
C THR A 29 9.93 5.74 1.21
N LEU A 30 9.31 5.31 0.10
CA LEU A 30 8.97 3.89 -0.11
C LEU A 30 10.21 2.99 -0.05
N GLU A 31 11.34 3.47 -0.57
CA GLU A 31 12.62 2.75 -0.52
C GLU A 31 13.13 2.57 0.92
N ASP A 32 12.88 3.54 1.80
CA ASP A 32 13.21 3.42 3.22
C ASP A 32 12.23 2.53 3.97
N ILE A 33 10.93 2.61 3.66
CA ILE A 33 9.91 1.69 4.23
C ILE A 33 10.29 0.24 3.94
N ARG A 34 10.72 -0.07 2.70
CA ARG A 34 11.14 -1.44 2.32
C ARG A 34 12.32 -1.99 3.11
N LYS A 35 13.12 -1.13 3.77
CA LYS A 35 14.23 -1.56 4.64
C LYS A 35 13.78 -1.89 6.06
N ILE A 36 12.57 -1.49 6.45
CA ILE A 36 12.03 -1.74 7.78
C ILE A 36 11.58 -3.20 7.87
N PRO A 37 12.10 -4.01 8.82
CA PRO A 37 11.76 -5.42 8.90
C PRO A 37 10.27 -5.71 9.18
N GLN A 38 9.59 -4.80 9.87
CA GLN A 38 8.18 -4.94 10.23
C GLN A 38 7.45 -3.65 9.87
N VAL A 39 6.59 -3.75 8.85
CA VAL A 39 5.77 -2.62 8.37
C VAL A 39 4.31 -3.01 8.52
N MET A 40 3.64 -2.30 9.42
CA MET A 40 2.25 -2.51 9.74
C MET A 40 1.37 -1.41 9.14
N THR A 41 0.19 -1.78 8.67
CA THR A 41 -0.88 -0.84 8.34
C THR A 41 -2.21 -1.28 8.92
N ILE A 42 -3.15 -0.34 9.03
CA ILE A 42 -4.53 -0.57 9.45
C ILE A 42 -5.44 -0.19 8.29
N VAL A 43 -6.38 -1.07 7.95
CA VAL A 43 -7.37 -0.83 6.90
C VAL A 43 -8.75 -1.22 7.42
N ASP A 44 -9.67 -0.27 7.48
CA ASP A 44 -11.04 -0.44 7.95
C ASP A 44 -12.09 -0.03 6.90
N ASP A 45 -11.65 0.40 5.71
CA ASP A 45 -12.48 0.87 4.62
C ASP A 45 -12.27 0.04 3.34
N LEU A 46 -13.34 -0.58 2.83
CA LEU A 46 -13.33 -1.35 1.58
C LEU A 46 -12.83 -0.54 0.37
N ARG A 47 -13.03 0.78 0.35
CA ARG A 47 -12.50 1.64 -0.73
C ARG A 47 -10.97 1.60 -0.81
N ARG A 48 -10.30 1.27 0.29
CA ARG A 48 -8.84 1.15 0.40
C ARG A 48 -8.33 -0.29 0.20
N MET A 49 -9.23 -1.26 0.03
CA MET A 49 -8.88 -2.68 -0.16
C MET A 49 -7.89 -2.88 -1.32
N ARG A 50 -8.10 -2.20 -2.44
CA ARG A 50 -7.20 -2.31 -3.60
C ARG A 50 -5.78 -1.81 -3.29
N ILE A 51 -5.65 -0.73 -2.52
CA ILE A 51 -4.34 -0.20 -2.11
C ILE A 51 -3.66 -1.18 -1.15
N ALA A 52 -4.42 -1.78 -0.23
CA ALA A 52 -3.92 -2.81 0.68
C ALA A 52 -3.40 -4.03 -0.09
N LYS A 53 -4.16 -4.53 -1.07
CA LYS A 53 -3.75 -5.64 -1.95
C LYS A 53 -2.43 -5.34 -2.66
N ILE A 54 -2.33 -4.19 -3.32
CA ILE A 54 -1.09 -3.78 -4.00
C ILE A 54 0.07 -3.69 -3.00
N ALA A 55 -0.14 -3.07 -1.83
CA ALA A 55 0.90 -2.93 -0.82
C ALA A 55 1.42 -4.29 -0.28
N ILE A 56 0.54 -5.28 -0.18
CA ILE A 56 0.89 -6.68 0.15
C ILE A 56 1.68 -7.31 -0.99
N GLU A 57 1.17 -7.23 -2.23
CA GLU A 57 1.78 -7.87 -3.41
C GLU A 57 3.20 -7.38 -3.70
N ILE A 58 3.46 -6.09 -3.47
CA ILE A 58 4.79 -5.49 -3.66
C ILE A 58 5.69 -5.61 -2.41
N ASN A 59 5.25 -6.33 -1.37
CA ASN A 59 5.92 -6.45 -0.08
C ASN A 59 6.26 -5.10 0.59
N LEU A 60 5.42 -4.09 0.40
CA LEU A 60 5.58 -2.80 1.09
C LEU A 60 5.16 -2.90 2.56
N ILE A 61 4.16 -3.74 2.83
CA ILE A 61 3.71 -4.07 4.19
C ILE A 61 3.81 -5.57 4.41
N ASN A 62 4.01 -5.98 5.67
CA ASN A 62 4.02 -7.39 6.05
C ASN A 62 3.11 -7.70 7.24
N ILE A 63 2.49 -6.68 7.83
CA ILE A 63 1.46 -6.83 8.86
C ILE A 63 0.25 -5.99 8.44
N LEU A 64 -0.91 -6.63 8.28
CA LEU A 64 -2.18 -5.96 8.03
C LEU A 64 -3.12 -6.18 9.22
N VAL A 65 -3.59 -5.08 9.80
CA VAL A 65 -4.69 -5.09 10.76
C VAL A 65 -5.95 -4.63 10.05
N THR A 66 -7.00 -5.45 10.06
CA THR A 66 -8.22 -5.20 9.29
C THR A 66 -9.43 -5.88 9.93
N ILE A 67 -10.62 -5.60 9.40
CA ILE A 67 -11.87 -6.28 9.75
C ILE A 67 -12.14 -7.49 8.85
N ASP A 68 -12.96 -8.41 9.34
CA ASP A 68 -13.42 -9.64 8.68
C ASP A 68 -13.91 -9.40 7.24
N LYS A 69 -14.75 -8.39 7.03
CA LYS A 69 -15.31 -8.06 5.71
C LYS A 69 -14.24 -7.74 4.67
N ILE A 70 -13.19 -7.02 5.08
CA ILE A 70 -12.09 -6.65 4.18
C ILE A 70 -11.12 -7.82 4.00
N ALA A 71 -10.87 -8.60 5.06
CA ALA A 71 -10.06 -9.81 4.97
C ALA A 71 -10.66 -10.80 3.96
N GLN A 72 -11.98 -11.04 4.02
CA GLN A 72 -12.66 -11.92 3.06
C GLN A 72 -12.56 -11.38 1.63
N ALA A 73 -12.83 -10.08 1.43
CA ALA A 73 -12.74 -9.47 0.10
C ALA A 73 -11.31 -9.55 -0.49
N LEU A 74 -10.28 -9.46 0.35
CA LEU A 74 -8.89 -9.67 -0.09
C LEU A 74 -8.64 -11.12 -0.52
N LEU A 75 -9.12 -12.10 0.25
CA LEU A 75 -8.98 -13.52 -0.07
C LEU A 75 -9.66 -13.86 -1.39
N ASP A 76 -10.90 -13.41 -1.58
CA ASP A 76 -11.68 -13.64 -2.80
C ASP A 76 -10.98 -13.04 -4.03
N ALA A 77 -10.34 -11.87 -3.88
CA ALA A 77 -9.60 -11.20 -4.95
C ALA A 77 -8.23 -11.84 -5.30
N THR A 78 -7.79 -12.85 -4.56
CA THR A 78 -6.56 -13.63 -4.84
C THR A 78 -6.84 -14.95 -5.58
N GLY A 79 -8.11 -15.33 -5.72
CA GLY A 79 -8.55 -16.58 -6.36
C GLY A 79 -8.81 -16.50 -7.87
N GLU A 80 -8.50 -15.37 -8.52
CA GLU A 80 -8.51 -15.16 -9.97
C GLU A 80 -7.09 -15.11 -10.53
#